data_AF-A0AAN8LMK8-F1
#
_entry.id   AF-A0AAN8LMK8-F1
#
_cell.length_a   1.000
_cell.length_b   1.000
_cell.length_c   1.000
_cell.angle_alpha   90.00
_cell.angle_beta   90.00
_cell.angle_gamma   90.00
#
_symmetry.space_group_name_H-M   'P 1'
#
loop_
_entity.id
_entity.type
_entity.pdbx_description
1 polymer ?
#
loop_
_entity_poly.entity_id
_entity_poly.type
_entity_poly.pdbx_seq_one_letter_code
_entity_poly.pdbx_strand_id
1 'polypeptide(L)'
;MLHLRALQSIMVLLGADCRVLEGLQRFSSIPTYLPVNYQVINAESAFFLKEANQEFMRNSSLLSRTEPFFIYQARSMPSVNASYGPLFVEQPVPLELIQNPGAFVASSMFTFNWKVQTFIIQDRIYLSNPRVQVLFYVAGRDWDDYSTIDKLPCVRMFAFHETQEVRGTCQLKGELGLCAAELEPLASWFSPPSVVPGRQ
;
A
#
# COMPACT_ATOMS: atom_id res chain seq x y z
N MET A 1 -17.73 6.19 -28.14
CA MET A 1 -16.75 5.27 -27.54
C MET A 1 -16.22 5.95 -26.30
N LEU A 2 -16.30 5.28 -25.14
CA LEU A 2 -15.77 5.80 -23.88
C LEU A 2 -14.42 5.13 -23.59
N HIS A 3 -13.45 5.93 -23.13
CA HIS A 3 -12.16 5.44 -22.65
C HIS A 3 -12.11 5.53 -21.12
N LEU A 4 -11.87 4.41 -20.44
CA LEU A 4 -11.56 4.46 -19.02
C LEU A 4 -10.07 4.80 -18.82
N ARG A 5 -9.79 5.81 -18.00
CA ARG A 5 -8.42 6.10 -17.55
C ARG A 5 -8.32 5.80 -16.06
N ALA A 6 -7.46 4.86 -15.69
CA ALA A 6 -6.97 4.75 -14.33
C ALA A 6 -5.87 5.81 -14.12
N LEU A 7 -5.92 6.56 -13.03
CA LEU A 7 -4.80 7.37 -12.56
C LEU A 7 -3.70 6.40 -12.10
N GLN A 8 -2.85 5.98 -13.03
CA GLN A 8 -1.64 5.24 -12.71
C GLN A 8 -0.60 6.24 -12.20
N SER A 9 -0.25 6.16 -10.92
CA SER A 9 0.97 6.76 -10.41
C SER A 9 2.16 6.11 -11.11
N ILE A 10 2.79 6.85 -12.01
CA ILE A 10 3.99 6.43 -12.72
C ILE A 10 5.14 6.47 -11.71
N MET A 11 5.50 5.32 -11.15
CA MET A 11 6.74 5.17 -10.38
C MET A 11 7.85 4.80 -11.36
N VAL A 12 8.62 5.81 -11.79
CA VAL A 12 9.83 5.61 -12.59
C VAL A 12 10.93 5.09 -11.66
N LEU A 13 11.25 3.80 -11.74
CA LEU A 13 12.49 3.25 -11.20
C LEU A 13 13.53 3.25 -12.32
N LEU A 14 14.47 4.19 -12.25
CA LEU A 14 15.70 4.16 -13.06
C LEU A 14 16.72 3.27 -12.34
N GLY A 15 16.97 2.09 -12.91
CA GLY A 15 18.05 1.21 -12.52
C GLY A 15 19.26 1.38 -13.43
N ALA A 16 20.43 1.61 -12.82
CA ALA A 16 21.80 1.29 -13.26
C ALA A 16 22.73 1.84 -12.14
N ASP A 17 23.80 1.20 -11.68
CA ASP A 17 24.69 0.24 -12.31
C ASP A 17 25.44 -0.53 -11.20
N CYS A 18 25.75 -1.81 -11.42
CA CYS A 18 26.55 -2.61 -10.49
C CYS A 18 28.04 -2.26 -10.66
N ARG A 19 28.67 -1.66 -9.64
CA ARG A 19 30.13 -1.70 -9.49
C ARG A 19 30.53 -2.01 -8.06
N VAL A 20 31.14 -3.18 -7.91
CA VAL A 20 31.93 -3.62 -6.76
C VAL A 20 33.18 -2.74 -6.68
N LEU A 21 33.45 -2.15 -5.51
CA LEU A 21 34.80 -1.74 -5.15
C LEU A 21 35.04 -2.08 -3.67
N GLU A 22 35.92 -3.04 -3.47
CA GLU A 22 36.56 -3.33 -2.20
C GLU A 22 37.29 -2.09 -1.67
N GLY A 23 37.12 -1.81 -0.38
CA GLY A 23 37.83 -0.72 0.28
C GLY A 23 37.80 -0.91 1.80
N LEU A 24 38.75 -1.69 2.31
CA LEU A 24 39.06 -1.76 3.73
C LEU A 24 39.34 -0.35 4.27
N GLN A 25 38.53 0.12 5.22
CA GLN A 25 38.93 1.22 6.10
C GLN A 25 38.49 0.91 7.53
N ARG A 26 39.45 0.34 8.27
CA ARG A 26 39.39 0.22 9.74
C ARG A 26 39.41 1.64 10.31
N PHE A 27 38.27 2.13 10.78
CA PHE A 27 38.22 3.25 11.71
C PHE A 27 37.78 2.74 13.07
N SER A 28 38.68 2.82 14.05
CA SER A 28 38.35 2.70 15.46
C SER A 28 37.60 3.95 15.91
N SER A 29 36.28 3.99 15.74
CA SER A 29 35.44 5.00 16.36
C SER A 29 34.76 4.36 17.58
N ILE A 30 35.20 4.75 18.78
CA ILE A 30 34.39 4.56 19.98
C ILE A 30 33.01 5.15 19.65
N PRO A 31 31.90 4.39 19.80
CA PRO A 31 30.60 4.91 19.42
C PRO A 31 30.30 6.15 20.27
N THR A 32 29.97 7.26 19.61
CA THR A 32 29.57 8.53 20.25
C THR A 32 28.24 8.43 21.01
N TYR A 33 27.70 7.20 21.13
CA TYR A 33 26.40 6.86 21.67
C TYR A 33 26.45 5.51 22.39
N LEU A 34 25.58 5.33 23.39
CA LEU A 34 25.38 4.02 23.99
C LEU A 34 24.82 3.05 22.93
N PRO A 35 25.29 1.80 22.85
CA PRO A 35 24.81 0.84 21.86
C PRO A 35 23.38 0.41 22.22
N VAL A 36 22.41 0.97 21.50
CA VAL A 36 21.01 0.53 21.54
C VAL A 36 20.82 -0.67 20.61
N ASN A 37 20.11 -1.67 21.09
CA ASN A 37 19.65 -2.76 20.24
C ASN A 37 18.14 -2.60 20.01
N TYR A 38 17.76 -2.48 18.73
CA TYR A 38 16.37 -2.36 18.31
C TYR A 38 15.84 -3.71 17.83
N GLN A 39 14.62 -4.05 18.24
CA GLN A 39 13.91 -5.22 17.79
C GLN A 39 12.46 -4.88 17.52
N VAL A 40 11.94 -5.29 16.35
CA VAL A 40 10.50 -5.21 16.07
C VAL A 40 9.85 -6.48 16.59
N ILE A 41 8.81 -6.33 17.40
CA ILE A 41 8.00 -7.41 17.98
C ILE A 41 6.65 -7.42 17.26
N ASN A 42 5.98 -8.58 17.25
CA ASN A 42 4.66 -8.77 16.63
C ASN A 42 4.64 -8.59 15.10
N ALA A 43 5.80 -8.68 14.47
CA ALA A 43 5.97 -8.79 13.03
C ALA A 43 6.56 -10.15 12.68
N GLU A 44 6.09 -10.74 11.58
CA GLU A 44 6.68 -11.97 11.04
C GLU A 44 8.10 -11.70 10.51
N SER A 45 8.26 -10.57 9.84
CA SER A 45 9.57 -10.07 9.44
C SER A 45 9.61 -8.55 9.41
N ALA A 46 10.75 -8.02 9.84
CA ALA A 46 11.04 -6.61 9.84
C ALA A 46 12.51 -6.38 9.52
N PHE A 47 12.79 -5.26 8.85
CA PHE A 47 14.12 -4.93 8.35
C PHE A 47 14.47 -3.52 8.80
N PHE A 48 15.59 -3.36 9.50
CA PHE A 48 16.17 -2.04 9.74
C PHE A 48 16.91 -1.60 8.47
N LEU A 49 16.55 -0.43 7.98
CA LEU A 49 17.04 0.10 6.73
C LEU A 49 18.30 0.92 7.00
N LYS A 50 19.30 0.76 6.13
CA LYS A 50 20.47 1.63 6.12
C LYS A 50 20.45 2.43 4.84
N GLU A 51 20.77 3.71 4.95
CA GLU A 51 20.99 4.52 3.77
C GLU A 51 22.19 3.95 2.99
N ALA A 52 22.07 3.87 1.68
CA ALA A 52 23.15 3.40 0.81
C ALA A 52 24.36 4.37 0.80
N ASN A 53 24.20 5.56 1.40
CA ASN A 53 25.25 6.56 1.52
C ASN A 53 26.08 6.31 2.80
N GLN A 54 27.39 6.46 2.70
CA GLN A 54 28.36 6.17 3.77
C GLN A 54 28.28 7.12 5.00
N GLU A 55 27.29 8.00 5.08
CA GLU A 55 27.15 8.97 6.17
C GLU A 55 26.31 8.39 7.32
N PHE A 56 26.97 7.65 8.21
CA PHE A 56 26.38 7.10 9.44
C PHE A 56 25.72 8.15 10.36
N MET A 57 26.06 9.43 10.21
CA MET A 57 25.72 10.50 11.15
C MET A 57 24.55 11.38 10.73
N ARG A 58 23.94 11.17 9.55
CA ARG A 58 22.91 12.09 9.05
C ARG A 58 21.58 12.00 9.82
N ASN A 59 21.31 10.86 10.47
CA ASN A 59 20.10 10.59 11.24
C ASN A 59 20.33 10.61 12.76
N SER A 60 21.45 11.20 13.22
CA SER A 60 21.82 11.20 14.64
C SER A 60 22.38 12.55 15.10
N SER A 61 21.87 13.05 16.22
CA SER A 61 22.45 14.11 17.03
C SER A 61 22.92 13.56 18.38
N LEU A 62 23.54 14.38 19.22
CA LEU A 62 23.96 13.98 20.57
C LEU A 62 22.80 13.47 21.46
N LEU A 63 21.56 13.85 21.16
CA LEU A 63 20.39 13.57 21.98
C LEU A 63 19.33 12.71 21.27
N SER A 64 19.42 12.54 19.96
CA SER A 64 18.39 11.85 19.17
C SER A 64 19.03 11.02 18.07
N ARG A 65 18.51 9.81 17.87
CA ARG A 65 18.86 8.95 16.76
C ARG A 65 17.58 8.41 16.13
N THR A 66 17.52 8.46 14.81
CA THR A 66 16.43 7.91 14.02
C THR A 66 16.94 6.73 13.22
N GLU A 67 16.27 5.58 13.36
CA GLU A 67 16.57 4.36 12.59
C GLU A 67 15.34 4.03 11.73
N PRO A 68 15.43 4.09 10.40
CA PRO A 68 14.32 3.70 9.54
C PRO A 68 14.16 2.18 9.55
N PHE A 69 12.92 1.71 9.54
CA PHE A 69 12.62 0.28 9.50
C PHE A 69 11.43 0.01 8.59
N PHE A 70 11.33 -1.22 8.11
CA PHE A 70 10.26 -1.71 7.26
C PHE A 70 9.66 -2.98 7.86
N ILE A 71 8.33 -3.04 7.94
CA ILE A 71 7.58 -4.21 8.41
C ILE A 71 6.98 -4.90 7.19
N TYR A 72 7.43 -6.13 6.90
CA TYR A 72 6.98 -6.87 5.72
C TYR A 72 5.67 -7.63 5.96
N GLN A 73 5.36 -7.98 7.21
CA GLN A 73 4.10 -8.62 7.62
C GLN A 73 3.93 -8.51 9.14
N ALA A 74 2.74 -8.10 9.59
CA ALA A 74 2.37 -8.10 11.00
C ALA A 74 0.90 -8.47 11.13
N ARG A 75 0.57 -9.42 12.01
CA ARG A 75 -0.82 -9.86 12.27
C ARG A 75 -1.45 -9.18 13.49
N SER A 76 -0.62 -8.64 14.37
CA SER A 76 -1.01 -7.86 15.54
C SER A 76 -0.22 -6.56 15.57
N MET A 77 -0.64 -5.61 16.42
CA MET A 77 -0.05 -4.29 16.50
C MET A 77 1.47 -4.41 16.73
N PRO A 78 2.32 -4.01 15.76
CA PRO A 78 3.76 -4.14 15.90
C PRO A 78 4.27 -3.13 16.93
N SER A 79 5.29 -3.53 17.66
CA SER A 79 5.98 -2.69 18.64
C SER A 79 7.48 -2.71 18.40
N VAL A 80 8.15 -1.63 18.77
CA VAL A 80 9.61 -1.52 18.73
C VAL A 80 10.12 -1.60 20.15
N ASN A 81 10.96 -2.58 20.41
CA ASN A 81 11.75 -2.70 21.62
C ASN A 81 13.12 -2.06 21.40
N ALA A 82 13.47 -1.12 22.27
CA ALA A 82 14.79 -0.52 22.34
C ALA A 82 15.45 -0.90 23.67
N SER A 83 16.58 -1.58 23.59
CA SER A 83 17.30 -2.09 24.76
C SER A 83 18.71 -1.52 24.88
N TYR A 84 19.11 -1.20 26.11
CA TYR A 84 20.43 -0.77 26.53
C TYR A 84 20.88 -1.65 27.69
N GLY A 85 21.56 -2.74 27.37
CA GLY A 85 21.92 -3.75 28.38
C GLY A 85 20.67 -4.31 29.07
N PRO A 86 20.50 -4.15 30.40
CA PRO A 86 19.33 -4.66 31.13
C PRO A 86 18.09 -3.76 31.03
N LEU A 87 18.23 -2.53 30.54
CA LEU A 87 17.13 -1.59 30.41
C LEU A 87 16.47 -1.77 29.04
N PHE A 88 15.16 -1.88 29.00
CA PHE A 88 14.42 -1.94 27.74
C PHE A 88 13.15 -1.11 27.83
N VAL A 89 12.72 -0.58 26.69
CA VAL A 89 11.42 0.05 26.52
C VAL A 89 10.77 -0.50 25.27
N GLU A 90 9.50 -0.84 25.35
CA GLU A 90 8.69 -1.28 24.23
C GLU A 90 7.65 -0.21 23.93
N GLN A 91 7.58 0.20 22.66
CA GLN A 91 6.63 1.21 22.20
C GLN A 91 5.84 0.67 20.99
N PRO A 92 4.50 0.69 21.01
CA PRO A 92 3.70 0.34 19.84
C PRO A 92 3.96 1.32 18.70
N VAL A 93 4.07 0.81 17.47
CA VAL A 93 4.28 1.62 16.26
C VAL A 93 2.96 2.33 15.92
N PRO A 94 2.93 3.69 15.87
CA PRO A 94 1.72 4.42 15.53
C PRO A 94 1.07 3.95 14.23
N LEU A 95 -0.27 3.79 14.24
CA LEU A 95 -1.03 3.31 13.07
C LEU A 95 -0.81 4.16 11.83
N GLU A 96 -0.62 5.46 12.00
CA GLU A 96 -0.37 6.44 10.93
C GLU A 96 0.93 6.19 10.16
N LEU A 97 1.92 5.55 10.80
CA LEU A 97 3.19 5.19 10.15
C LEU A 97 3.12 3.87 9.40
N ILE A 98 2.13 3.04 9.73
CA ILE A 98 1.93 1.72 9.13
C ILE A 98 0.90 1.84 8.00
N GLN A 99 -0.24 2.47 8.25
CA GLN A 99 -1.35 2.56 7.32
C GLN A 99 -1.12 3.66 6.29
N ASN A 100 -1.14 3.29 5.01
CA ASN A 100 -1.24 4.27 3.93
C ASN A 100 -2.62 4.94 3.98
N PRO A 101 -2.74 6.27 3.81
CA PRO A 101 -4.04 6.94 3.74
C PRO A 101 -4.95 6.27 2.69
N GLY A 102 -6.16 5.87 3.11
CA GLY A 102 -7.13 5.15 2.28
C GLY A 102 -7.13 3.62 2.44
N ALA A 103 -6.22 3.05 3.25
CA ALA A 103 -6.35 1.66 3.68
C ALA A 103 -7.54 1.50 4.62
N PHE A 104 -8.28 0.39 4.48
CA PHE A 104 -9.35 0.05 5.41
C PHE A 104 -8.78 -0.06 6.84
N VAL A 105 -9.56 0.41 7.82
CA VAL A 105 -9.19 0.39 9.25
C VAL A 105 -8.54 -0.94 9.60
N ALA A 106 -7.38 -0.91 10.27
CA ALA A 106 -6.74 -2.12 10.81
C ALA A 106 -7.79 -2.91 11.60
N SER A 107 -8.30 -3.95 10.95
CA SER A 107 -9.11 -4.95 11.59
C SER A 107 -8.14 -6.04 12.01
N SER A 108 -8.31 -6.59 13.21
CA SER A 108 -7.57 -7.76 13.70
C SER A 108 -7.73 -9.02 12.83
N MET A 109 -8.46 -8.90 11.71
CA MET A 109 -8.75 -9.96 10.76
C MET A 109 -7.74 -10.02 9.60
N PHE A 110 -6.90 -9.00 9.39
CA PHE A 110 -5.93 -9.00 8.29
C PHE A 110 -4.57 -8.47 8.74
N THR A 111 -3.51 -8.84 8.01
CA THR A 111 -2.18 -8.28 8.21
C THR A 111 -2.19 -6.76 8.01
N PHE A 112 -1.39 -6.05 8.80
CA PHE A 112 -1.14 -4.64 8.54
C PHE A 112 -0.63 -4.45 7.09
N ASN A 113 -1.06 -3.38 6.42
CA ASN A 113 -0.73 -3.02 5.03
C ASN A 113 -1.49 -3.77 3.92
N TRP A 114 -2.53 -4.54 4.25
CA TRP A 114 -3.42 -5.07 3.22
C TRP A 114 -4.21 -3.95 2.51
N LYS A 115 -4.53 -4.16 1.23
CA LYS A 115 -5.34 -3.24 0.43
C LYS A 115 -6.17 -3.97 -0.62
N VAL A 116 -7.29 -3.39 -1.03
CA VAL A 116 -8.03 -3.84 -2.21
C VAL A 116 -7.46 -3.12 -3.43
N GLN A 117 -6.93 -3.88 -4.38
CA GLN A 117 -6.48 -3.39 -5.68
C GLN A 117 -7.53 -3.66 -6.74
N THR A 118 -7.42 -2.94 -7.86
CA THR A 118 -8.37 -3.00 -8.96
C THR A 118 -7.64 -3.16 -10.29
N PHE A 119 -8.30 -3.81 -11.24
CA PHE A 119 -7.85 -3.96 -12.60
C PHE A 119 -9.04 -3.82 -13.55
N ILE A 120 -8.98 -2.83 -14.45
CA ILE A 120 -10.01 -2.61 -15.46
C ILE A 120 -9.78 -3.63 -16.59
N ILE A 121 -10.74 -4.54 -16.79
CA ILE A 121 -10.59 -5.62 -17.77
C ILE A 121 -10.67 -5.08 -19.21
N GLN A 122 -11.55 -4.11 -19.43
CA GLN A 122 -11.78 -3.51 -20.74
C GLN A 122 -11.69 -1.98 -20.62
N ASP A 123 -10.75 -1.37 -21.35
CA ASP A 123 -10.50 0.07 -21.33
C ASP A 123 -11.43 0.86 -22.28
N ARG A 124 -12.12 0.15 -23.18
CA ARG A 124 -13.00 0.71 -24.22
C ARG A 124 -14.40 0.13 -24.13
N ILE A 125 -15.38 1.02 -24.15
CA ILE A 125 -16.79 0.66 -24.10
C ILE A 125 -17.48 1.14 -25.37
N TYR A 126 -18.29 0.25 -25.95
CA TYR A 126 -19.10 0.50 -27.14
C TYR A 126 -20.58 0.50 -26.79
N LEU A 127 -21.37 1.29 -27.50
CA LEU A 127 -22.82 1.36 -27.29
C LEU A 127 -23.52 0.02 -27.55
N SER A 128 -22.96 -0.83 -28.42
CA SER A 128 -23.49 -2.17 -28.70
C SER A 128 -23.30 -3.16 -27.54
N ASN A 129 -22.34 -2.89 -26.65
CA ASN A 129 -22.08 -3.68 -25.45
C ASN A 129 -21.59 -2.75 -24.33
N PRO A 130 -22.51 -1.99 -23.70
CA PRO A 130 -22.17 -1.01 -22.67
C PRO A 130 -21.95 -1.72 -21.34
N ARG A 131 -20.86 -2.48 -21.23
CA ARG A 131 -20.46 -3.19 -20.02
C ARG A 131 -19.05 -2.83 -19.63
N VAL A 132 -18.86 -2.51 -18.36
CA VAL A 132 -17.55 -2.32 -17.74
C VAL A 132 -17.37 -3.40 -16.71
N GLN A 133 -16.27 -4.13 -16.82
CA GLN A 133 -15.89 -5.13 -15.84
C GLN A 133 -14.59 -4.69 -15.17
N VAL A 134 -14.61 -4.64 -13.85
CA VAL A 134 -13.43 -4.34 -13.03
C VAL A 134 -13.20 -5.49 -12.06
N LEU A 135 -12.01 -6.08 -12.13
CA LEU A 135 -11.55 -7.09 -11.20
C LEU A 135 -11.01 -6.39 -9.95
N PHE A 136 -11.51 -6.79 -8.79
CA PHE A 136 -11.03 -6.39 -7.48
C PHE A 136 -10.34 -7.58 -6.84
N TYR A 137 -9.21 -7.33 -6.19
CA TYR A 137 -8.43 -8.35 -5.50
C TYR A 137 -7.78 -7.80 -4.24
N VAL A 138 -7.61 -8.64 -3.23
CA VAL A 138 -6.87 -8.29 -2.02
C VAL A 138 -5.37 -8.45 -2.27
N ALA A 139 -4.56 -7.50 -1.81
CA ALA A 139 -3.10 -7.56 -1.85
C ALA A 139 -2.51 -7.23 -0.47
N GLY A 140 -1.35 -7.81 -0.16
CA GLY A 140 -0.66 -7.59 1.13
C GLY A 140 -1.26 -8.34 2.32
N ARG A 141 -2.25 -9.21 2.07
CA ARG A 141 -2.76 -10.19 3.03
C ARG A 141 -1.86 -11.43 3.04
N ASP A 142 -1.75 -12.07 4.19
CA ASP A 142 -1.23 -13.41 4.32
C ASP A 142 -2.22 -14.44 3.74
N TRP A 143 -1.82 -15.07 2.62
CA TRP A 143 -2.65 -16.00 1.85
C TRP A 143 -2.82 -17.36 2.53
N ASP A 144 -1.96 -17.70 3.50
CA ASP A 144 -2.00 -18.99 4.19
C ASP A 144 -3.02 -18.98 5.35
N ASP A 145 -3.64 -17.84 5.65
CA ASP A 145 -4.67 -17.71 6.67
C ASP A 145 -6.09 -17.86 6.08
N TYR A 146 -6.58 -19.11 6.06
CA TYR A 146 -7.92 -19.46 5.61
C TYR A 146 -9.05 -19.01 6.56
N SER A 147 -8.74 -18.61 7.81
CA SER A 147 -9.75 -18.30 8.83
C SER A 147 -10.50 -16.97 8.60
N THR A 148 -10.03 -16.18 7.64
CA THR A 148 -10.52 -14.82 7.35
C THR A 148 -11.19 -14.70 5.98
N ILE A 149 -11.42 -15.83 5.28
CA ILE A 149 -12.12 -15.89 3.98
C ILE A 149 -13.57 -15.39 4.10
N ASP A 150 -14.28 -15.77 5.16
CA ASP A 150 -15.68 -15.37 5.37
C ASP A 150 -15.85 -13.91 5.82
N LYS A 151 -14.74 -13.20 6.06
CA LYS A 151 -14.71 -11.84 6.62
C LYS A 151 -14.24 -10.79 5.61
N LEU A 152 -14.22 -11.15 4.33
CA LEU A 152 -13.84 -10.27 3.23
C LEU A 152 -14.88 -9.17 2.98
N PRO A 153 -14.47 -7.92 2.68
CA PRO A 153 -15.39 -6.82 2.53
C PRO A 153 -16.18 -6.87 1.22
N CYS A 154 -17.35 -6.25 1.23
CA CYS A 154 -18.09 -5.95 0.01
C CYS A 154 -17.50 -4.72 -0.68
N VAL A 155 -17.26 -4.84 -1.98
CA VAL A 155 -16.83 -3.75 -2.84
C VAL A 155 -18.06 -3.10 -3.47
N ARG A 156 -18.08 -1.77 -3.45
CA ARG A 156 -19.03 -0.96 -4.22
C ARG A 156 -18.26 -0.07 -5.17
N MET A 157 -18.56 -0.22 -6.45
CA MET A 157 -18.01 0.57 -7.54
C MET A 157 -19.05 1.57 -8.01
N PHE A 158 -18.59 2.78 -8.33
CA PHE A 158 -19.38 3.85 -8.88
C PHE A 158 -18.72 4.37 -10.15
N ALA A 159 -19.53 4.73 -11.13
CA ALA A 159 -19.08 5.50 -12.28
C ALA A 159 -20.01 6.70 -12.46
N PHE A 160 -19.41 7.83 -12.84
CA PHE A 160 -20.11 9.09 -13.01
C PHE A 160 -19.83 9.63 -14.41
N HIS A 161 -20.87 10.14 -15.06
CA HIS A 161 -20.76 10.89 -16.31
C HIS A 161 -21.73 12.08 -16.24
N GLU A 162 -21.20 13.30 -16.31
CA GLU A 162 -21.94 14.54 -16.01
C GLU A 162 -22.64 14.43 -14.63
N THR A 163 -23.97 14.37 -14.59
CA THR A 163 -24.79 14.23 -13.38
C THR A 163 -25.33 12.82 -13.16
N GLN A 164 -25.00 11.88 -14.05
CA GLN A 164 -25.51 10.53 -14.04
C GLN A 164 -24.54 9.58 -13.32
N GLU A 165 -25.08 8.71 -12.48
CA GLU A 165 -24.34 7.72 -11.71
C GLU A 165 -24.85 6.32 -12.03
N VAL A 166 -23.92 5.38 -12.23
CA VAL A 166 -24.23 3.94 -12.20
C VAL A 166 -23.37 3.26 -11.15
N ARG A 167 -23.92 2.22 -10.52
CA ARG A 167 -23.31 1.53 -9.40
C ARG A 167 -23.31 0.02 -9.60
N GLY A 168 -22.29 -0.62 -9.06
CA GLY A 168 -22.07 -2.05 -9.15
C GLY A 168 -21.46 -2.53 -7.85
N THR A 169 -21.74 -3.77 -7.48
CA THR A 169 -21.27 -4.34 -6.22
C THR A 169 -20.77 -5.75 -6.45
N CYS A 170 -19.67 -6.10 -5.81
CA CYS A 170 -19.23 -7.48 -5.72
C CYS A 170 -18.71 -7.78 -4.31
N GLN A 171 -18.86 -9.02 -3.88
CA GLN A 171 -18.30 -9.49 -2.61
C GLN A 171 -17.02 -10.24 -2.91
N LEU A 172 -15.90 -9.82 -2.32
CA LEU A 172 -14.63 -10.54 -2.43
C LEU A 172 -14.80 -11.92 -1.78
N LYS A 173 -14.45 -12.97 -2.51
CA LYS A 173 -14.65 -14.36 -2.07
C LYS A 173 -13.45 -15.24 -2.42
N GLY A 174 -13.40 -16.38 -1.76
CA GLY A 174 -12.37 -17.40 -1.97
C GLY A 174 -11.04 -17.04 -1.34
N GLU A 175 -10.10 -17.97 -1.45
CA GLU A 175 -8.75 -17.86 -0.87
C GLU A 175 -8.00 -16.65 -1.43
N LEU A 176 -8.12 -16.42 -2.75
CA LEU A 176 -7.49 -15.30 -3.45
C LEU A 176 -8.22 -13.96 -3.26
N GLY A 177 -9.34 -13.93 -2.53
CA GLY A 177 -10.10 -12.72 -2.25
C GLY A 177 -10.39 -11.90 -3.51
N LEU A 178 -10.99 -12.52 -4.52
CA LEU A 178 -11.26 -11.92 -5.83
C LEU A 178 -12.75 -11.63 -6.00
N CYS A 179 -13.09 -10.57 -6.73
CA CYS A 179 -14.42 -10.39 -7.29
C CYS A 179 -14.42 -9.50 -8.53
N ALA A 180 -15.30 -9.76 -9.48
CA ALA A 180 -15.53 -8.90 -10.63
C ALA A 180 -16.82 -8.10 -10.40
N ALA A 181 -16.75 -6.77 -10.43
CA ALA A 181 -17.93 -5.92 -10.45
C ALA A 181 -18.23 -5.51 -11.89
N GLU A 182 -19.51 -5.57 -12.25
CA GLU A 182 -20.00 -5.11 -13.54
C GLU A 182 -20.76 -3.78 -13.37
N LEU A 183 -20.55 -2.86 -14.30
CA LEU A 183 -21.35 -1.66 -14.47
C LEU A 183 -21.90 -1.60 -15.89
N GLU A 184 -23.14 -1.16 -16.01
CA GLU A 184 -23.78 -0.89 -17.30
C GLU A 184 -23.97 0.63 -17.44
N PRO A 185 -23.09 1.33 -18.20
CA PRO A 185 -23.28 2.73 -18.55
C PRO A 185 -24.63 2.98 -19.22
N LEU A 186 -25.26 4.11 -18.89
CA LEU A 186 -26.49 4.53 -19.54
C LEU A 186 -26.22 4.88 -21.01
N ALA A 187 -27.20 4.63 -21.90
CA ALA A 187 -27.09 4.95 -23.31
C ALA A 187 -26.78 6.44 -23.56
N SER A 188 -27.28 7.32 -22.69
CA SER A 188 -27.02 8.77 -22.68
C SER A 188 -25.54 9.13 -22.55
N TRP A 189 -24.69 8.25 -22.00
CA TRP A 189 -23.24 8.52 -21.85
C TRP A 189 -22.49 8.46 -23.18
N PHE A 190 -23.11 7.90 -24.22
CA PHE A 190 -22.55 7.83 -25.57
C PHE A 190 -23.03 8.98 -26.47
N SER A 191 -23.96 9.80 -25.96
CA SER A 191 -24.44 10.99 -26.64
C SER A 191 -23.43 12.14 -26.50
N PRO A 192 -23.39 13.09 -27.46
CA PRO A 192 -22.57 14.29 -27.32
C PRO A 192 -22.95 15.08 -26.06
N PRO A 193 -22.00 15.81 -25.46
CA PRO A 193 -22.23 16.56 -24.22
C PRO A 193 -23.38 17.54 -24.40
N SER A 194 -24.31 17.53 -23.44
CA SER A 194 -25.52 18.36 -23.50
C SER A 194 -25.24 19.83 -23.14
N VAL A 195 -24.09 20.08 -22.49
CA VAL A 195 -23.64 21.42 -22.10
C VAL A 195 -22.68 21.97 -23.15
N VAL A 196 -23.17 22.90 -23.97
CA VAL A 196 -22.31 23.77 -24.78
C VAL A 196 -21.70 24.80 -23.82
N PRO A 197 -20.37 24.89 -23.65
CA PRO A 197 -19.76 25.99 -22.91
C PRO A 197 -20.17 27.28 -23.64
N GLY A 198 -20.94 28.14 -22.96
CA GLY A 198 -21.30 29.44 -23.50
C GLY A 198 -20.03 30.19 -23.87
N ARG A 199 -19.89 30.58 -25.13
CA ARG A 199 -18.86 31.52 -25.57
C ARG A 199 -19.03 32.81 -24.76
N GLN A 200 -18.04 33.15 -23.93
CA GLN A 200 -17.79 34.53 -23.55
C GLN A 200 -16.94 35.19 -24.65
#